data_AF-A0A431PKY5-F1
#
_entry.id   AF-A0A431PKY5-F1
#
_cell.length_a   1.000
_cell.length_b   1.000
_cell.length_c   1.000
_cell.angle_alpha   90.00
_cell.angle_beta   90.00
_cell.angle_gamma   90.00
#
_symmetry.space_group_name_H-M   'P 1'
#
loop_
_entity.id
_entity.type
_entity.pdbx_description
1 polymer ?
#
loop_
_entity_poly.entity_id
_entity_poly.type
_entity_poly.pdbx_seq_one_letter_code
_entity_poly.pdbx_strand_id
1 'polypeptide(L)'
;MRIFIRLSALLTLFVAAPAFAQGTAAQRAACEDDAYRFCQAQVPDAIAIEKCLKANAASISGDCRAELGLASSASADPAPATGGKKRKH
;
A
#
# COMPACT_ATOMS: atom_id res chain seq x y z
N MET A 1 -29.79 43.62 -3.86
CA MET A 1 -30.08 42.27 -4.41
C MET A 1 -29.17 41.77 -5.55
N ARG A 2 -28.33 42.59 -6.19
CA ARG A 2 -27.37 42.12 -7.23
C ARG A 2 -25.99 41.70 -6.69
N ILE A 3 -25.69 42.06 -5.43
CA ILE A 3 -24.39 41.83 -4.78
C ILE A 3 -24.29 40.41 -4.17
N PHE A 4 -25.42 39.84 -3.74
CA PHE A 4 -25.48 38.47 -3.21
C PHE A 4 -25.26 37.39 -4.29
N ILE A 5 -25.54 37.71 -5.56
CA ILE A 5 -25.30 36.81 -6.69
C ILE A 5 -23.79 36.66 -6.97
N ARG A 6 -22.98 37.69 -6.68
CA ARG A 6 -21.52 37.69 -6.88
C ARG A 6 -20.78 36.87 -5.81
N LEU A 7 -21.27 36.87 -4.57
CA LEU A 7 -20.72 36.06 -3.47
C LEU A 7 -20.97 34.55 -3.66
N SER A 8 -22.02 34.20 -4.40
CA SER A 8 -22.40 32.80 -4.63
C SER A 8 -21.50 32.09 -5.65
N ALA A 9 -20.77 32.85 -6.48
CA ALA A 9 -19.94 32.31 -7.57
C ALA A 9 -18.54 31.83 -7.13
N LEU A 10 -18.16 32.03 -5.87
CA LEU A 10 -16.83 31.68 -5.35
C LEU A 10 -16.80 30.35 -4.58
N LEU A 11 -17.95 29.69 -4.39
CA LEU A 11 -18.09 28.53 -3.50
C LEU A 11 -18.36 27.22 -4.24
N THR A 12 -17.73 27.00 -5.40
CA THR A 12 -17.81 25.71 -6.09
C THR A 12 -16.42 25.26 -6.54
N LEU A 13 -15.57 24.87 -5.59
CA LEU A 13 -14.48 23.94 -5.88
C LEU A 13 -14.04 23.23 -4.59
N PHE A 14 -14.95 22.45 -3.98
CA PHE A 14 -14.53 21.43 -3.02
C PHE A 14 -14.00 20.25 -3.82
N VAL A 15 -12.70 20.27 -4.09
CA VAL A 15 -12.00 19.18 -4.79
C VAL A 15 -12.07 17.94 -3.90
N ALA A 16 -12.83 16.93 -4.34
CA ALA A 16 -12.82 15.62 -3.71
C ALA A 16 -11.46 14.98 -3.98
N ALA A 17 -10.55 15.07 -3.01
CA ALA A 17 -9.30 14.33 -3.07
C ALA A 17 -9.64 12.82 -2.95
N PRO A 18 -9.28 11.99 -3.93
CA PRO A 18 -9.51 10.56 -3.80
C PRO A 18 -8.61 9.98 -2.69
N ALA A 19 -9.23 9.50 -1.62
CA ALA A 19 -8.56 8.79 -0.53
C ALA A 19 -8.20 7.35 -0.95
N PHE A 20 -7.36 7.18 -1.98
CA PHE A 20 -6.77 5.89 -2.34
C PHE A 20 -5.42 5.75 -1.65
N ALA A 21 -5.43 5.39 -0.37
CA ALA A 21 -4.22 5.05 0.37
C ALA A 21 -4.38 3.73 1.16
N GLN A 22 -5.29 2.86 0.71
CA GLN A 22 -5.27 1.46 1.09
C GLN A 22 -4.57 0.75 -0.05
N GLY A 23 -3.38 0.19 0.22
CA GLY A 23 -2.56 -0.48 -0.79
C GLY A 23 -3.36 -1.39 -1.71
N THR A 24 -2.88 -1.57 -2.95
CA THR A 24 -3.65 -2.34 -3.95
C THR A 24 -3.93 -3.76 -3.44
N ALA A 25 -5.03 -4.38 -3.87
CA ALA A 25 -5.33 -5.75 -3.47
C ALA A 25 -4.19 -6.73 -3.81
N ALA A 26 -3.46 -6.46 -4.90
CA ALA A 26 -2.27 -7.19 -5.27
C ALA A 26 -1.12 -7.01 -4.25
N GLN A 27 -0.89 -5.78 -3.80
CA GLN A 27 0.07 -5.43 -2.75
C GLN A 27 -0.23 -6.19 -1.45
N ARG A 28 -1.51 -6.23 -1.06
CA ARG A 28 -1.96 -6.90 0.16
C ARG A 28 -1.74 -8.41 0.08
N ALA A 29 -2.01 -9.03 -1.08
CA ALA A 29 -1.78 -10.45 -1.30
C ALA A 29 -0.29 -10.81 -1.29
N ALA A 30 0.58 -9.96 -1.85
CA ALA A 30 2.03 -10.17 -1.83
C ALA A 30 2.62 -10.11 -0.41
N CYS A 31 2.08 -9.22 0.42
CA CYS A 31 2.52 -9.03 1.80
C CYS A 31 1.75 -9.87 2.84
N GLU A 32 0.80 -10.71 2.44
CA GLU A 32 -0.10 -11.40 3.36
C GLU A 32 0.63 -12.40 4.25
N ASP A 33 1.50 -13.23 3.66
CA ASP A 33 2.29 -14.21 4.42
C ASP A 33 3.26 -13.54 5.40
N ASP A 34 3.96 -12.49 4.95
CA ASP A 34 4.85 -11.68 5.79
C ASP A 34 4.07 -11.00 6.94
N ALA A 35 2.86 -10.50 6.66
CA ALA A 35 2.01 -9.90 7.68
C ALA A 35 1.60 -10.93 8.75
N TYR A 36 1.27 -12.16 8.38
CA TYR A 36 0.96 -13.21 9.35
C TYR A 36 2.18 -13.70 10.12
N ARG A 37 3.37 -13.73 9.53
CA ARG A 37 4.59 -14.14 10.24
C ARG A 37 5.14 -13.08 11.18
N PHE A 38 5.18 -11.82 10.74
CA PHE A 38 5.86 -10.74 11.47
C PHE A 38 4.89 -9.79 12.20
N CYS A 39 3.66 -9.66 11.72
CA CYS A 39 2.71 -8.62 12.11
C CYS A 39 1.33 -9.16 12.50
N GLN A 40 1.27 -10.37 13.06
CA GLN A 40 0.01 -11.04 13.42
C GLN A 40 -0.81 -10.23 14.44
N ALA A 41 -0.13 -9.54 15.38
CA ALA A 41 -0.78 -8.74 16.42
C ALA A 41 -1.53 -7.52 15.87
N GLN A 42 -1.27 -7.14 14.61
CA GLN A 42 -1.85 -5.99 13.94
C GLN A 42 -3.06 -6.36 13.08
N VAL A 43 -3.35 -7.65 12.89
CA VAL A 43 -4.55 -8.11 12.18
C VAL A 43 -5.80 -7.74 12.99
N PRO A 44 -6.85 -7.15 12.38
CA PRO A 44 -7.09 -6.95 10.94
C PRO A 44 -6.77 -5.54 10.40
N ASP A 45 -6.05 -4.70 11.16
CA ASP A 45 -5.77 -3.31 10.80
C ASP A 45 -4.69 -3.22 9.71
N ALA A 46 -5.12 -2.91 8.49
CA ALA A 46 -4.23 -2.79 7.33
C ALA A 46 -3.16 -1.70 7.49
N ILE A 47 -3.47 -0.59 8.16
CA ILE A 47 -2.53 0.51 8.37
C ILE A 47 -1.48 0.13 9.40
N ALA A 48 -1.89 -0.56 10.47
CA ALA A 48 -0.97 -1.09 11.47
C ALA A 48 -0.05 -2.17 10.89
N ILE A 49 -0.59 -3.04 10.03
CA ILE A 49 0.19 -4.06 9.30
C ILE A 49 1.23 -3.39 8.39
N GLU A 50 0.84 -2.41 7.57
CA GLU A 50 1.78 -1.72 6.68
C GLU A 50 2.94 -1.07 7.44
N LYS A 51 2.64 -0.42 8.58
CA LYS A 51 3.67 0.16 9.45
C LYS A 51 4.60 -0.90 10.03
N CYS A 52 4.05 -2.03 10.46
CA CYS A 52 4.83 -3.14 10.99
C CYS A 52 5.73 -3.77 9.90
N LEU A 53 5.22 -3.96 8.69
CA LEU A 53 6.01 -4.46 7.55
C LEU A 53 7.13 -3.49 7.17
N LYS A 54 6.86 -2.18 7.14
CA LYS A 54 7.88 -1.14 6.93
C LYS A 54 8.97 -1.16 8.00
N ALA A 55 8.61 -1.39 9.25
CA ALA A 55 9.58 -1.54 10.34
C ALA A 55 10.43 -2.81 10.21
N ASN A 56 9.86 -3.88 9.64
CA ASN A 56 10.52 -5.16 9.39
C ASN A 56 11.04 -5.30 7.96
N ALA A 57 11.29 -4.19 7.26
CA ALA A 57 11.69 -4.19 5.85
C ALA A 57 12.86 -5.14 5.54
N ALA A 58 13.82 -5.30 6.45
CA ALA A 58 14.96 -6.19 6.28
C ALA A 58 14.63 -7.69 6.41
N SER A 59 13.51 -8.04 7.04
CA SER A 59 13.12 -9.42 7.37
C SER A 59 11.97 -9.96 6.51
N ILE A 60 11.20 -9.09 5.86
CA ILE A 60 10.11 -9.45 4.94
C ILE A 60 10.63 -9.89 3.57
N SER A 61 9.77 -10.56 2.78
CA SER A 61 10.08 -10.98 1.41
C SER A 61 10.47 -9.82 0.49
N GLY A 62 11.23 -10.14 -0.57
CA GLY A 62 11.62 -9.17 -1.60
C GLY A 62 10.41 -8.60 -2.35
N ASP A 63 9.41 -9.45 -2.62
CA ASP A 63 8.17 -9.07 -3.30
C ASP A 63 7.38 -8.04 -2.47
N CYS A 64 7.15 -8.32 -1.18
CA CYS A 64 6.48 -7.37 -0.29
C CYS A 64 7.25 -6.05 -0.14
N ARG A 65 8.60 -6.10 -0.11
CA ARG A 65 9.44 -4.88 -0.10
C ARG A 65 9.27 -4.04 -1.37
N ALA A 66 9.26 -4.69 -2.54
CA ALA A 66 9.09 -4.01 -3.83
C ALA A 66 7.74 -3.32 -3.90
N GLU A 67 6.69 -4.03 -3.48
CA GLU A 67 5.33 -3.53 -3.38
C GLU A 67 5.20 -2.35 -2.42
N LEU A 68 5.92 -2.33 -1.29
CA LEU A 68 5.93 -1.21 -0.34
C LEU A 68 6.86 -0.04 -0.74
N GLY A 69 7.56 -0.13 -1.88
CA GLY A 69 8.53 0.87 -2.32
C GLY A 69 9.81 0.92 -1.46
N LEU A 70 10.09 -0.15 -0.71
CA LEU A 70 11.23 -0.28 0.20
C LEU A 70 12.50 -0.83 -0.49
N ALA A 71 12.46 -1.01 -1.81
CA ALA A 71 13.49 -1.64 -2.63
C ALA A 71 14.86 -0.91 -2.66
N SER A 72 15.01 0.25 -1.98
CA SER A 72 16.18 1.10 -2.14
C SER A 72 17.21 1.08 -0.99
N SER A 73 17.07 0.25 0.06
CA SER A 73 18.05 0.34 1.17
C SER A 73 18.53 -0.96 1.80
N ALA A 74 18.05 -2.13 1.38
CA ALA A 74 18.64 -3.40 1.80
C ALA A 74 18.90 -4.26 0.58
N SER A 75 20.19 -4.36 0.22
CA SER A 75 20.79 -5.31 -0.71
C SER A 75 20.30 -5.27 -2.16
N ALA A 76 21.20 -4.80 -3.03
CA ALA A 76 21.26 -5.22 -4.41
C ALA A 76 21.46 -6.74 -4.48
N ASP A 77 20.36 -7.49 -4.44
CA ASP A 77 20.30 -8.88 -4.88
C ASP A 77 19.14 -8.95 -5.88
N PRO A 78 19.42 -9.15 -7.19
CA PRO A 78 18.37 -9.34 -8.18
C PRO A 78 17.74 -10.72 -7.95
N ALA A 79 16.71 -10.79 -7.10
CA ALA A 79 15.84 -11.96 -7.02
C ALA A 79 15.02 -12.08 -8.33
N PRO A 80 14.97 -13.25 -8.96
CA PRO A 80 14.46 -13.40 -10.31
C PRO A 80 12.93 -13.30 -10.33
N ALA A 81 12.42 -12.61 -11.34
CA ALA A 81 11.03 -12.76 -11.77
C ALA A 81 10.81 -14.19 -12.30
N THR A 82 10.48 -15.14 -11.43
CA THR A 82 9.92 -16.44 -11.88
C THR A 82 8.46 -16.54 -11.49
N GLY A 83 7.62 -16.31 -12.51
CA GLY A 83 6.17 -16.39 -12.42
C GLY A 83 5.63 -17.74 -11.95
N GLY A 84 4.59 -17.68 -11.13
CA GLY A 84 3.78 -18.83 -10.75
C GLY A 84 2.67 -19.12 -11.77
N LYS A 85 3.02 -19.70 -12.92
CA LYS A 85 2.03 -20.40 -13.76
C LYS A 85 1.66 -21.74 -13.07
N LYS A 86 0.35 -21.92 -12.81
CA LYS A 86 -0.40 -23.17 -12.54
C LYS A 86 0.42 -24.47 -12.45
N ARG A 87 0.35 -25.16 -11.31
CA ARG A 87 0.55 -26.62 -11.24
C ARG A 87 -0.81 -27.31 -11.04
N LYS A 88 -1.09 -28.23 -11.97
CA LYS A 88 -2.28 -29.06 -12.12
C LYS A 88 -2.15 -30.30 -11.23
N HIS A 89 -3.21 -30.68 -10.53
CA HIS A 89 -3.52 -32.07 -10.21
C HIS A 89 -4.89 -32.37 -10.79
#